data_AF-A0AAW0DL86-F1
#
_entry.id   AF-A0AAW0DL86-F1
#
_cell.length_a   1.000
_cell.length_b   1.000
_cell.length_c   1.000
_cell.angle_alpha   90.00
_cell.angle_beta   90.00
_cell.angle_gamma   90.00
#
_symmetry.space_group_name_H-M   'P 1'
#
loop_
_entity.id
_entity.type
_entity.pdbx_description
1 polymer ?
#
loop_
_entity_poly.entity_id
_entity_poly.type
_entity_poly.pdbx_seq_one_letter_code
_entity_poly.pdbx_strand_id
1 'polypeptide(L)'
;MKFLSSCIFVNLLCMALALPSYMSPRSHKKAPGVPPASFSADPSINVTGIYAAALASNTDMLASYPTTPGRKFIANIYGDWQNLENVSAFHFMANMDVDCDGPKEHCKGNRDGQPLTSFGALDATQVPYFVLPERFTREFKSILKDNALGAIICDSQIVYGIYGDQNADRPEVIGEASILIGQTCFPNGQMNGGNGHSKNDVAYIVFGSTVPPGIGRRTIDIQALKEIGDSQMKLLQTALGL
;
A
#
# COMPACT_ATOMS: atom_id res chain seq x y z
N MET A 1 2.73 -36.11 -90.82
CA MET A 1 3.76 -35.12 -90.43
C MET A 1 3.19 -33.72 -90.61
N LYS A 2 3.31 -32.88 -89.56
CA LYS A 2 2.89 -31.45 -89.47
C LYS A 2 1.37 -31.24 -89.35
N PHE A 3 0.82 -30.36 -88.53
CA PHE A 3 1.19 -29.50 -87.38
C PHE A 3 -0.16 -28.99 -86.81
N LEU A 4 -0.15 -28.26 -85.68
CA LEU A 4 -1.25 -27.43 -85.12
C LEU A 4 -2.29 -28.19 -84.26
N SER A 5 -2.76 -27.69 -83.11
CA SER A 5 -2.45 -26.46 -82.38
C SER A 5 -2.78 -26.66 -80.90
N SER A 6 -2.02 -25.97 -80.05
CA SER A 6 -2.13 -25.92 -78.61
C SER A 6 -3.28 -25.01 -78.15
N CYS A 7 -3.95 -25.37 -77.05
CA CYS A 7 -4.59 -24.42 -76.13
C CYS A 7 -4.70 -25.08 -74.75
N ILE A 8 -3.59 -25.05 -74.00
CA ILE A 8 -3.58 -25.35 -72.57
C ILE A 8 -3.95 -24.06 -71.83
N PHE A 9 -5.11 -24.05 -71.18
CA PHE A 9 -5.43 -23.06 -70.16
C PHE A 9 -4.61 -23.38 -68.90
N VAL A 10 -3.52 -22.63 -68.67
CA VAL A 10 -2.80 -22.65 -67.40
C VAL A 10 -3.58 -21.81 -66.41
N ASN A 11 -4.21 -22.46 -65.44
CA ASN A 11 -4.71 -21.81 -64.23
C ASN A 11 -3.49 -21.35 -63.43
N LEU A 12 -3.23 -20.05 -63.41
CA LEU A 12 -2.18 -19.45 -62.59
C LEU A 12 -2.67 -19.42 -61.14
N LEU A 13 -2.38 -20.48 -60.37
CA LEU A 13 -2.58 -20.48 -58.93
C LEU A 13 -1.50 -19.58 -58.31
N CYS A 14 -1.87 -18.36 -57.94
CA CYS A 14 -1.02 -17.43 -57.22
C CYS A 14 -0.84 -17.95 -55.79
N MET A 15 0.20 -18.77 -55.56
CA MET A 15 0.61 -19.20 -54.22
C MET A 15 1.25 -18.00 -53.53
N ALA A 16 0.44 -17.22 -52.80
CA ALA A 16 0.94 -16.21 -51.89
C ALA A 16 1.64 -16.93 -50.73
N LEU A 17 2.98 -16.93 -50.75
CA LEU A 17 3.79 -17.29 -49.60
C LEU A 17 3.52 -16.27 -48.50
N ALA A 18 2.63 -16.62 -47.56
CA ALA A 18 2.47 -15.90 -46.32
C ALA A 18 3.76 -16.09 -45.51
N LEU A 19 4.65 -15.09 -45.56
CA LEU A 19 5.76 -15.00 -44.62
C LEU A 19 5.18 -15.00 -43.20
N PRO A 20 5.76 -15.77 -42.25
CA PRO A 20 5.35 -15.68 -40.86
C PRO A 20 5.62 -14.26 -40.40
N SER A 21 4.56 -13.51 -40.13
CA SER A 21 4.65 -12.24 -39.44
C SER A 21 5.32 -12.51 -38.10
N TYR A 22 6.55 -12.02 -37.95
CA TYR A 22 7.20 -11.89 -36.66
C TYR A 22 6.24 -11.10 -35.76
N MET A 23 5.53 -11.80 -34.87
CA MET A 23 4.81 -11.17 -33.80
C MET A 23 5.84 -10.44 -32.95
N SER A 24 5.87 -9.12 -33.09
CA SER A 24 6.54 -8.23 -32.15
C SER A 24 6.14 -8.63 -30.72
N PRO A 25 7.08 -8.63 -29.75
CA PRO A 25 6.74 -8.91 -28.36
C PRO A 25 5.57 -7.99 -27.99
N ARG A 26 4.46 -8.56 -27.51
CA ARG A 26 3.40 -7.77 -26.89
C ARG A 26 4.09 -6.88 -25.86
N SER A 27 4.13 -5.58 -26.11
CA SER A 27 4.46 -4.61 -25.07
C SER A 27 3.52 -4.95 -23.92
N HIS A 28 4.06 -5.46 -22.80
CA HIS A 28 3.29 -5.55 -21.58
C HIS A 28 2.91 -4.11 -21.24
N LYS A 29 1.69 -3.69 -21.63
CA LYS A 29 1.13 -2.43 -21.16
C LYS A 29 1.19 -2.52 -19.65
N LYS A 30 1.95 -1.61 -19.02
CA LYS A 30 1.96 -1.44 -17.57
C LYS A 30 0.49 -1.43 -17.14
N ALA A 31 0.11 -2.33 -16.23
CA ALA A 31 -1.24 -2.31 -15.68
C ALA A 31 -1.52 -0.88 -15.18
N PRO A 32 -2.70 -0.31 -15.46
CA PRO A 32 -3.05 0.97 -14.87
C PRO A 32 -2.91 0.85 -13.36
N GLY A 33 -2.17 1.76 -12.74
CA GLY A 33 -1.99 1.76 -11.28
C GLY A 33 -3.34 1.95 -10.58
N VAL A 34 -3.41 1.50 -9.33
CA VAL A 34 -4.60 1.70 -8.49
C VAL A 34 -4.79 3.21 -8.27
N PRO A 35 -5.92 3.80 -8.70
CA PRO A 35 -6.14 5.24 -8.55
C PRO A 35 -6.23 5.63 -7.07
N PRO A 36 -5.59 6.72 -6.61
CA PRO A 36 -5.69 7.21 -5.23
C PRO A 36 -7.10 7.21 -4.66
N ALA A 37 -8.07 7.75 -5.41
CA ALA A 37 -9.46 7.86 -4.99
C ALA A 37 -10.14 6.52 -4.66
N SER A 38 -9.60 5.39 -5.12
CA SER A 38 -10.15 4.07 -4.81
C SER A 38 -9.90 3.60 -3.37
N PHE A 39 -8.92 4.20 -2.67
CA PHE A 39 -8.61 3.91 -1.27
C PHE A 39 -8.47 5.17 -0.42
N SER A 40 -8.83 6.34 -0.93
CA SER A 40 -9.00 7.57 -0.13
C SER A 40 -10.31 7.53 0.66
N ALA A 41 -10.32 8.16 1.83
CA ALA A 41 -11.52 8.26 2.66
C ALA A 41 -12.64 9.08 2.04
N ASP A 42 -13.87 8.80 2.47
CA ASP A 42 -15.05 9.65 2.24
C ASP A 42 -14.77 11.09 2.73
N PRO A 43 -15.03 12.12 1.90
CA PRO A 43 -14.79 13.52 2.26
C PRO A 43 -15.65 14.02 3.43
N SER A 44 -16.67 13.27 3.87
CA SER A 44 -17.44 13.60 5.07
C SER A 44 -16.65 13.37 6.37
N ILE A 45 -15.51 12.67 6.31
CA ILE A 45 -14.73 12.33 7.50
C ILE A 45 -13.91 13.53 7.96
N ASN A 46 -13.98 13.86 9.26
CA ASN A 46 -13.31 15.01 9.86
C ASN A 46 -11.79 14.79 10.02
N VAL A 47 -11.06 14.81 8.91
CA VAL A 47 -9.60 14.56 8.87
C VAL A 47 -8.83 15.49 9.80
N THR A 48 -9.17 16.79 9.83
CA THR A 48 -8.50 17.79 10.66
C THR A 48 -8.70 17.49 12.15
N GLY A 49 -9.92 17.14 12.55
CA GLY A 49 -10.23 16.80 13.94
C GLY A 49 -9.51 15.54 14.41
N ILE A 50 -9.53 14.49 13.59
CA ILE A 50 -8.88 13.21 13.93
C ILE A 50 -7.35 13.38 14.01
N TYR A 51 -6.76 14.11 13.06
CA TYR A 51 -5.34 14.43 13.08
C TYR A 51 -4.95 15.24 14.32
N ALA A 52 -5.76 16.24 14.68
CA ALA A 52 -5.54 17.01 15.91
C ALA A 52 -5.64 16.13 17.17
N ALA A 53 -6.58 15.18 17.20
CA ALA A 53 -6.70 14.23 18.30
C ALA A 53 -5.46 13.32 18.41
N ALA A 54 -4.95 12.78 17.29
CA ALA A 54 -3.72 11.98 17.25
C ALA A 54 -2.51 12.77 17.77
N LEU A 55 -2.38 14.04 17.35
CA LEU A 55 -1.31 14.93 17.83
C LEU A 55 -1.41 15.26 19.32
N ALA A 56 -2.62 15.37 19.86
CA ALA A 56 -2.84 15.73 21.25
C ALA A 56 -2.68 14.55 22.22
N SER A 57 -2.70 13.31 21.72
CA SER A 57 -2.58 12.12 22.54
C SER A 57 -1.19 12.01 23.18
N ASN A 58 -1.21 11.80 24.49
CA ASN A 58 -0.02 11.63 25.32
C ASN A 58 -0.26 10.63 26.46
N THR A 59 -1.35 9.86 26.37
CA THR A 59 -1.78 8.88 27.37
C THR A 59 -1.69 7.47 26.81
N ASP A 60 -1.41 6.49 27.66
CA ASP A 60 -1.31 5.07 27.27
C ASP A 60 -0.29 4.78 26.16
N MET A 61 0.93 5.29 26.33
CA MET A 61 2.06 4.94 25.46
C MET A 61 2.43 3.47 25.64
N LEU A 62 2.36 2.71 24.55
CA LEU A 62 2.61 1.26 24.54
C LEU A 62 4.04 0.93 24.16
N ALA A 63 4.58 1.61 23.15
CA ALA A 63 5.92 1.33 22.62
C ALA A 63 6.50 2.54 21.88
N SER A 64 7.82 2.52 21.69
CA SER A 64 8.58 3.61 21.06
C SER A 64 9.61 3.05 20.09
N TYR A 65 9.65 3.61 18.88
CA TYR A 65 10.56 3.19 17.82
C TYR A 65 11.16 4.39 17.09
N PRO A 66 12.43 4.34 16.66
CA PRO A 66 12.97 5.34 15.75
C PRO A 66 12.22 5.33 14.43
N THR A 67 12.07 6.50 13.80
CA THR A 67 11.45 6.61 12.47
C THR A 67 12.42 6.39 11.32
N THR A 68 13.73 6.48 11.59
CA THR A 68 14.79 6.21 10.62
C THR A 68 16.04 5.79 11.40
N PRO A 69 16.87 4.84 10.90
CA PRO A 69 18.09 4.46 11.58
C PRO A 69 19.03 5.67 11.80
N GLY A 70 19.52 5.83 13.03
CA GLY A 70 20.46 6.90 13.40
C GLY A 70 19.86 8.32 13.53
N ARG A 71 18.55 8.51 13.30
CA ARG A 71 17.87 9.77 13.61
C ARG A 71 17.41 9.82 15.07
N LYS A 72 17.35 11.02 15.64
CA LYS A 72 16.94 11.24 17.04
C LYS A 72 15.43 11.16 17.26
N PHE A 73 14.62 11.19 16.21
CA PHE A 73 13.17 11.17 16.38
C PHE A 73 12.68 9.77 16.70
N ILE A 74 11.81 9.71 17.71
CA ILE A 74 11.17 8.50 18.21
C ILE A 74 9.67 8.71 18.05
N ALA A 75 9.02 7.81 17.31
CA ALA A 75 7.58 7.72 17.26
C ALA A 75 7.09 6.85 18.43
N ASN A 76 6.00 7.28 19.04
CA ASN A 76 5.33 6.56 20.12
C ASN A 76 4.02 5.99 19.60
N ILE A 77 3.77 4.72 19.88
CA ILE A 77 2.49 4.06 19.63
C ILE A 77 1.64 4.18 20.89
N TYR A 78 0.42 4.68 20.73
CA TYR A 78 -0.53 4.90 21.80
C TYR A 78 -1.72 3.95 21.69
N GLY A 79 -2.23 3.57 22.86
CA GLY A 79 -3.33 2.63 23.05
C GLY A 79 -4.61 3.26 23.59
N ASP A 80 -4.64 4.57 23.82
CA ASP A 80 -5.76 5.30 24.40
C ASP A 80 -7.05 5.20 23.57
N TRP A 81 -6.96 4.83 22.28
CA TRP A 81 -8.12 4.58 21.41
C TRP A 81 -8.58 3.11 21.36
N GLN A 82 -7.97 2.21 22.13
CA GLN A 82 -8.33 0.79 22.10
C GLN A 82 -9.68 0.48 22.75
N ASN A 83 -10.13 1.34 23.67
CA ASN A 83 -11.34 1.13 24.48
C ASN A 83 -12.45 2.15 24.17
N LEU A 84 -12.42 2.75 22.98
CA LEU A 84 -13.48 3.66 22.54
C LEU A 84 -14.77 2.90 22.24
N GLU A 85 -15.90 3.60 22.34
CA GLU A 85 -17.20 2.99 22.09
C GLU A 85 -17.30 2.56 20.61
N ASN A 86 -17.55 1.26 20.38
CA ASN A 86 -17.76 0.67 19.05
C ASN A 86 -16.55 0.69 18.10
N VAL A 87 -15.38 1.15 18.54
CA VAL A 87 -14.16 1.23 17.72
C VAL A 87 -12.92 1.04 18.59
N SER A 88 -11.92 0.35 18.05
CA SER A 88 -10.67 0.08 18.74
C SER A 88 -9.51 0.31 17.78
N ALA A 89 -8.58 1.18 18.16
CA ALA A 89 -7.43 1.49 17.33
C ALA A 89 -6.17 1.74 18.18
N PHE A 90 -5.02 1.42 17.60
CA PHE A 90 -3.75 2.05 17.96
C PHE A 90 -3.54 3.28 17.09
N HIS A 91 -2.73 4.22 17.55
CA HIS A 91 -2.27 5.28 16.66
C HIS A 91 -0.85 5.75 16.99
N PHE A 92 -0.19 6.38 16.02
CA PHE A 92 1.11 7.01 16.18
C PHE A 92 1.36 8.08 15.13
N MET A 93 2.29 8.98 15.45
CA MET A 93 2.82 9.98 14.53
C MET A 93 4.22 9.57 14.08
N ALA A 94 4.47 9.54 12.77
CA ALA A 94 5.75 9.17 12.20
C ALA A 94 6.03 9.93 10.90
N ASN A 95 7.19 9.66 10.31
CA ASN A 95 7.52 10.00 8.93
C ASN A 95 6.79 9.06 7.96
N MET A 96 7.17 9.12 6.68
CA MET A 96 6.78 8.11 5.69
C MET A 96 7.97 7.71 4.83
N ASP A 97 8.68 6.68 5.28
CA ASP A 97 9.66 5.98 4.46
C ASP A 97 8.96 4.97 3.54
N VAL A 98 9.61 4.57 2.44
CA VAL A 98 8.99 3.75 1.40
C VAL A 98 9.44 2.31 1.56
N ASP A 99 8.49 1.44 1.86
CA ASP A 99 8.65 0.00 1.75
C ASP A 99 8.30 -0.46 0.34
N CYS A 100 9.15 -1.31 -0.23
CA CYS A 100 8.97 -1.84 -1.58
C CYS A 100 8.89 -3.37 -1.62
N ASP A 101 8.84 -4.04 -0.47
CA ASP A 101 8.87 -5.49 -0.37
C ASP A 101 7.70 -6.13 -1.13
N GLY A 102 7.91 -7.39 -1.52
CA GLY A 102 7.05 -8.12 -2.44
C GLY A 102 7.57 -8.14 -3.89
N PRO A 103 6.73 -8.44 -4.89
CA PRO A 103 7.14 -8.73 -6.29
C PRO A 103 7.80 -7.58 -7.06
N LYS A 104 7.95 -6.41 -6.43
CA LYS A 104 8.55 -5.18 -6.98
C LYS A 104 9.58 -4.59 -6.00
N GLU A 105 10.26 -5.47 -5.28
CA GLU A 105 11.27 -5.20 -4.27
C GLU A 105 12.37 -4.24 -4.75
N HIS A 106 12.72 -4.28 -6.03
CA HIS A 106 13.73 -3.41 -6.62
C HIS A 106 13.17 -2.09 -7.16
N CYS A 107 12.29 -1.44 -6.41
CA CYS A 107 11.86 -0.08 -6.73
C CYS A 107 13.07 0.88 -6.67
N LYS A 108 13.00 2.01 -7.39
CA LYS A 108 14.12 2.96 -7.49
C LYS A 108 14.65 3.32 -6.09
N GLY A 109 15.94 3.17 -5.87
CA GLY A 109 16.61 3.56 -4.63
C GLY A 109 16.52 2.53 -3.50
N ASN A 110 15.69 1.48 -3.62
CA ASN A 110 15.65 0.41 -2.64
C ASN A 110 16.86 -0.52 -2.81
N ARG A 111 17.57 -0.84 -1.72
CA ARG A 111 18.82 -1.61 -1.74
C ARG A 111 18.70 -2.97 -1.04
N ASP A 112 17.68 -3.13 -0.23
CA ASP A 112 17.48 -4.23 0.72
C ASP A 112 16.09 -4.87 0.60
N GLY A 113 15.32 -4.50 -0.42
CA GLY A 113 14.00 -5.07 -0.67
C GLY A 113 13.99 -6.61 -0.74
N GLN A 114 12.91 -7.18 -0.20
CA GLN A 114 12.67 -8.61 -0.12
C GLN A 114 11.53 -9.03 -1.07
N PRO A 115 11.59 -10.23 -1.66
CA PRO A 115 10.58 -10.68 -2.64
C PRO A 115 9.20 -10.99 -2.02
N LEU A 116 9.09 -10.97 -0.69
CA LEU A 116 7.90 -11.27 0.09
C LEU A 116 7.69 -10.16 1.12
N THR A 117 6.43 -9.90 1.44
CA THR A 117 6.07 -9.19 2.67
C THR A 117 5.77 -10.21 3.76
N SER A 118 5.67 -9.78 5.02
CA SER A 118 5.46 -10.66 6.17
C SER A 118 4.21 -11.55 6.08
N PHE A 119 3.16 -11.08 5.39
CA PHE A 119 1.88 -11.77 5.29
C PHE A 119 1.54 -12.21 3.85
N GLY A 120 2.50 -12.17 2.93
CA GLY A 120 2.26 -12.56 1.55
C GLY A 120 3.37 -12.15 0.59
N ALA A 121 2.97 -11.80 -0.63
CA ALA A 121 3.84 -11.21 -1.63
C ALA A 121 3.11 -10.01 -2.24
N LEU A 122 2.68 -9.08 -1.37
CA LEU A 122 1.88 -7.93 -1.76
C LEU A 122 2.69 -7.08 -2.76
N ASP A 123 2.08 -6.68 -3.87
CA ASP A 123 2.76 -5.79 -4.81
C ASP A 123 2.67 -4.35 -4.30
N ALA A 124 3.79 -3.79 -3.80
CA ALA A 124 3.87 -2.43 -3.26
C ALA A 124 3.38 -1.32 -4.21
N THR A 125 3.26 -1.60 -5.52
CA THR A 125 2.74 -0.65 -6.51
C THR A 125 1.22 -0.76 -6.71
N GLN A 126 0.58 -1.79 -6.15
CA GLN A 126 -0.84 -2.11 -6.31
C GLN A 126 -1.58 -2.26 -4.99
N VAL A 127 -0.90 -2.64 -3.91
CA VAL A 127 -1.49 -2.86 -2.59
C VAL A 127 -1.07 -1.73 -1.66
N PRO A 128 -2.03 -0.93 -1.16
CA PRO A 128 -1.73 0.02 -0.11
C PRO A 128 -1.51 -0.74 1.20
N TYR A 129 -0.28 -0.77 1.68
CA TYR A 129 0.05 -1.31 3.00
C TYR A 129 1.00 -0.40 3.77
N PHE A 130 1.04 -0.60 5.08
CA PHE A 130 1.99 0.00 6.00
C PHE A 130 2.69 -1.09 6.82
N VAL A 131 3.80 -0.69 7.44
CA VAL A 131 4.71 -1.57 8.18
C VAL A 131 4.66 -1.23 9.66
N LEU A 132 4.64 -2.26 10.51
CA LEU A 132 4.81 -2.11 11.95
C LEU A 132 6.05 -2.86 12.43
N PRO A 133 6.68 -2.43 13.54
CA PRO A 133 7.79 -3.16 14.14
C PRO A 133 7.41 -4.60 14.52
N GLU A 134 8.30 -5.55 14.24
CA GLU A 134 8.12 -6.97 14.56
C GLU A 134 7.88 -7.19 16.07
N ARG A 135 8.60 -6.46 16.94
CA ARG A 135 8.43 -6.56 18.40
C ARG A 135 7.04 -6.15 18.85
N PHE A 136 6.55 -5.00 18.36
CA PHE A 136 5.21 -4.52 18.67
C PHE A 136 4.17 -5.56 18.25
N THR A 137 4.34 -6.12 17.06
CA THR A 137 3.39 -7.11 16.55
C THR A 137 3.36 -8.37 17.40
N ARG A 138 4.53 -8.86 17.84
CA ARG A 138 4.60 -10.03 18.71
C ARG A 138 3.95 -9.79 20.07
N GLU A 139 4.11 -8.60 20.62
CA GLU A 139 3.53 -8.21 21.91
C GLU A 139 2.00 -8.10 21.85
N PHE A 140 1.47 -7.48 20.79
CA PHE A 140 0.03 -7.20 20.63
C PHE A 140 -0.71 -8.22 19.76
N LYS A 141 -0.11 -9.38 19.48
CA LYS A 141 -0.64 -10.41 18.55
C LYS A 141 -2.08 -10.88 18.85
N SER A 142 -2.54 -10.79 20.09
CA SER A 142 -3.91 -11.17 20.48
C SER A 142 -4.97 -10.19 19.96
N ILE A 143 -4.59 -8.94 19.67
CA ILE A 143 -5.50 -7.85 19.27
C ILE A 143 -5.07 -7.12 18.00
N LEU A 144 -3.84 -7.37 17.50
CA LEU A 144 -3.35 -6.93 16.20
C LEU A 144 -3.23 -8.14 15.27
N LYS A 145 -4.15 -8.22 14.30
CA LYS A 145 -4.21 -9.28 13.29
C LYS A 145 -3.34 -8.92 12.08
N ASP A 146 -2.77 -9.94 11.46
CA ASP A 146 -2.13 -9.82 10.15
C ASP A 146 -3.10 -9.21 9.14
N ASN A 147 -2.62 -8.29 8.30
CA ASN A 147 -3.43 -7.55 7.31
C ASN A 147 -4.55 -6.69 7.93
N ALA A 148 -4.45 -6.32 9.21
CA ALA A 148 -5.40 -5.40 9.84
C ALA A 148 -5.49 -4.08 9.07
N LEU A 149 -6.69 -3.52 9.01
CA LEU A 149 -6.96 -2.23 8.40
C LEU A 149 -6.16 -1.13 9.13
N GLY A 150 -5.65 -0.18 8.35
CA GLY A 150 -5.21 1.10 8.85
C GLY A 150 -5.69 2.26 7.99
N ALA A 151 -5.73 3.43 8.62
CA ALA A 151 -5.93 4.71 7.98
C ALA A 151 -4.68 5.56 8.21
N ILE A 152 -4.20 6.22 7.16
CA ILE A 152 -3.01 7.05 7.18
C ILE A 152 -3.43 8.46 6.81
N ILE A 153 -3.14 9.41 7.69
CA ILE A 153 -3.40 10.83 7.47
C ILE A 153 -2.10 11.50 7.03
N CYS A 154 -2.11 12.05 5.82
CA CYS A 154 -0.97 12.70 5.19
C CYS A 154 -1.49 13.81 4.28
N ASP A 155 -0.79 14.94 4.18
CA ASP A 155 -1.18 16.06 3.28
C ASP A 155 -2.68 16.44 3.33
N SER A 156 -3.25 16.50 4.54
CA SER A 156 -4.68 16.80 4.79
C SER A 156 -5.70 15.82 4.16
N GLN A 157 -5.28 14.62 3.78
CA GLN A 157 -6.15 13.55 3.29
C GLN A 157 -5.98 12.28 4.13
N ILE A 158 -6.94 11.37 4.03
CA ILE A 158 -6.87 10.04 4.61
C ILE A 158 -6.81 9.02 3.48
N VAL A 159 -5.86 8.10 3.56
CA VAL A 159 -5.78 6.92 2.69
C VAL A 159 -5.81 5.65 3.52
N TYR A 160 -6.46 4.63 3.01
CA TYR A 160 -6.53 3.32 3.65
C TYR A 160 -5.44 2.39 3.15
N GLY A 161 -5.00 1.52 4.04
CA GLY A 161 -4.12 0.41 3.73
C GLY A 161 -4.30 -0.73 4.72
N ILE A 162 -3.51 -1.78 4.55
CA ILE A 162 -3.43 -2.87 5.52
C ILE A 162 -2.06 -2.90 6.20
N TYR A 163 -2.02 -3.43 7.41
CA TYR A 163 -0.80 -3.83 8.09
C TYR A 163 -0.20 -5.03 7.33
N GLY A 164 0.62 -4.76 6.32
CA GLY A 164 1.01 -5.74 5.30
C GLY A 164 2.42 -6.31 5.47
N ASP A 165 3.26 -5.63 6.27
CA ASP A 165 4.64 -6.06 6.50
C ASP A 165 5.15 -5.72 7.91
N GLN A 166 6.28 -6.32 8.28
CA GLN A 166 7.00 -6.11 9.52
C GLN A 166 8.40 -5.58 9.27
N ASN A 167 8.77 -4.56 10.04
CA ASN A 167 10.17 -4.18 10.13
C ASN A 167 10.86 -5.06 11.18
N ALA A 168 11.78 -5.92 10.74
CA ALA A 168 12.56 -6.83 11.59
C ALA A 168 14.03 -6.38 11.75
N ASP A 169 14.37 -5.15 11.35
CA ASP A 169 15.72 -4.63 11.40
C ASP A 169 16.23 -4.40 12.83
N ARG A 170 17.49 -4.00 12.95
CA ARG A 170 18.16 -3.70 14.22
C ARG A 170 18.89 -2.35 14.12
N PRO A 171 18.33 -1.26 14.67
CA PRO A 171 17.03 -1.16 15.35
C PRO A 171 15.83 -1.35 14.40
N GLU A 172 14.71 -1.83 14.91
CA GLU A 172 13.43 -1.79 14.18
C GLU A 172 13.00 -0.33 14.04
N VAL A 173 12.48 0.03 12.87
CA VAL A 173 11.93 1.37 12.60
C VAL A 173 10.42 1.32 12.36
N ILE A 174 9.78 2.48 12.40
CA ILE A 174 8.35 2.65 12.18
C ILE A 174 8.08 3.85 11.26
N GLY A 175 6.96 3.81 10.55
CA GLY A 175 6.59 4.86 9.59
C GLY A 175 6.91 4.50 8.14
N GLU A 176 7.03 3.22 7.83
CA GLU A 176 7.18 2.76 6.44
C GLU A 176 5.81 2.42 5.83
N ALA A 177 5.66 2.71 4.55
CA ALA A 177 4.48 2.33 3.77
C ALA A 177 4.85 1.98 2.33
N SER A 178 4.00 1.18 1.69
CA SER A 178 4.11 0.83 0.28
C SER A 178 4.32 2.08 -0.59
N ILE A 179 5.11 1.93 -1.67
CA ILE A 179 5.35 3.03 -2.62
C ILE A 179 4.05 3.62 -3.19
N LEU A 180 2.97 2.83 -3.31
CA LEU A 180 1.64 3.31 -3.69
C LEU A 180 1.10 4.36 -2.71
N ILE A 181 1.15 4.09 -1.39
CA ILE A 181 0.74 5.05 -0.36
C ILE A 181 1.67 6.27 -0.37
N GLY A 182 2.99 6.06 -0.42
CA GLY A 182 3.97 7.14 -0.46
C GLY A 182 3.70 8.14 -1.60
N GLN A 183 3.53 7.64 -2.82
CA GLN A 183 3.24 8.48 -3.99
C GLN A 183 1.86 9.12 -3.96
N THR A 184 0.91 8.52 -3.25
CA THR A 184 -0.43 9.10 -3.07
C THR A 184 -0.43 10.25 -2.07
N CYS A 185 0.25 10.08 -0.95
CA CYS A 185 0.42 11.11 0.06
C CYS A 185 1.25 12.29 -0.43
N PHE A 186 2.32 12.02 -1.18
CA PHE A 186 3.30 13.02 -1.58
C PHE A 186 3.64 12.93 -3.08
N PRO A 187 2.68 13.23 -3.99
CA PRO A 187 2.86 13.07 -5.43
C PRO A 187 3.99 13.92 -6.00
N ASN A 188 4.29 15.06 -5.37
CA ASN A 188 5.37 15.97 -5.76
C ASN A 188 6.70 15.67 -5.04
N GLY A 189 6.71 14.74 -4.07
CA GLY A 189 7.87 14.40 -3.25
C GLY A 189 8.91 13.52 -3.94
N GLN A 190 8.64 13.07 -5.17
CA GLN A 190 9.47 12.10 -5.91
C GLN A 190 9.73 10.81 -5.11
N MET A 191 8.69 10.34 -4.40
CA MET A 191 8.74 9.20 -3.49
C MET A 191 9.25 7.94 -4.19
N ASN A 192 10.26 7.31 -3.58
CA ASN A 192 10.86 6.05 -4.03
C ASN A 192 11.57 5.37 -2.84
N GLY A 193 12.05 4.14 -3.01
CA GLY A 193 12.67 3.36 -1.92
C GLY A 193 13.90 4.00 -1.27
N GLY A 194 14.56 4.96 -1.94
CA GLY A 194 15.65 5.74 -1.36
C GLY A 194 15.27 7.17 -0.94
N ASN A 195 13.99 7.56 -1.06
CA ASN A 195 13.51 8.92 -0.82
C ASN A 195 12.08 8.90 -0.26
N GLY A 196 11.99 8.92 1.07
CA GLY A 196 10.75 9.09 1.83
C GLY A 196 10.45 10.54 2.20
N HIS A 197 9.31 10.73 2.87
CA HIS A 197 8.92 12.00 3.46
C HIS A 197 9.44 12.06 4.89
N SER A 198 10.32 13.03 5.16
CA SER A 198 11.15 13.03 6.37
C SER A 198 10.54 13.72 7.60
N LYS A 199 9.42 14.45 7.45
CA LYS A 199 8.76 15.10 8.58
C LYS A 199 7.87 14.11 9.30
N ASN A 200 7.80 14.22 10.63
CA ASN A 200 6.96 13.33 11.45
C ASN A 200 5.55 13.91 11.63
N ASP A 201 4.88 14.18 10.52
CA ASP A 201 3.54 14.78 10.44
C ASP A 201 2.55 13.84 9.72
N VAL A 202 2.86 12.54 9.69
CA VAL A 202 1.95 11.50 9.19
C VAL A 202 1.37 10.75 10.37
N ALA A 203 0.03 10.72 10.45
CA ALA A 203 -0.66 9.93 11.47
C ALA A 203 -1.00 8.56 10.91
N TYR A 204 -0.72 7.51 11.66
CA TYR A 204 -1.11 6.14 11.35
C TYR A 204 -2.12 5.69 12.40
N ILE A 205 -3.25 5.17 11.96
CA ILE A 205 -4.34 4.67 12.80
C ILE A 205 -4.56 3.21 12.43
N VAL A 206 -4.40 2.30 13.38
CA VAL A 206 -4.39 0.85 13.15
C VAL A 206 -5.58 0.21 13.85
N PHE A 207 -6.56 -0.24 13.07
CA PHE A 207 -7.74 -0.96 13.56
C PHE A 207 -7.39 -2.44 13.73
N GLY A 208 -6.58 -2.76 14.73
CA GLY A 208 -5.86 -4.04 14.85
C GLY A 208 -6.73 -5.30 14.77
N SER A 209 -7.99 -5.23 15.17
CA SER A 209 -8.91 -6.37 15.14
C SER A 209 -9.74 -6.50 13.86
N THR A 210 -9.70 -5.48 13.00
CA THR A 210 -10.48 -5.35 11.76
C THR A 210 -9.61 -5.71 10.56
N VAL A 211 -9.95 -6.79 9.85
CA VAL A 211 -9.24 -7.23 8.63
C VAL A 211 -10.21 -7.15 7.46
N PRO A 212 -9.93 -6.37 6.39
CA PRO A 212 -10.79 -6.33 5.23
C PRO A 212 -10.77 -7.68 4.50
N PRO A 213 -11.88 -8.11 3.87
CA PRO A 213 -11.92 -9.35 3.11
C PRO A 213 -11.13 -9.22 1.80
N GLY A 214 -10.96 -10.34 1.10
CA GLY A 214 -10.36 -10.34 -0.25
C GLY A 214 -8.84 -10.15 -0.27
N ILE A 215 -8.15 -10.41 0.84
CA ILE A 215 -6.68 -10.43 0.87
C ILE A 215 -6.18 -11.65 0.11
N GLY A 216 -5.61 -11.41 -1.07
CA GLY A 216 -4.91 -12.41 -1.87
C GLY A 216 -3.42 -12.39 -1.61
N ARG A 217 -2.69 -13.29 -2.28
CA ARG A 217 -1.22 -13.36 -2.14
C ARG A 217 -0.51 -12.09 -2.60
N ARG A 218 -1.01 -11.40 -3.63
CA ARG A 218 -0.36 -10.24 -4.26
C ARG A 218 -1.19 -8.97 -4.31
N THR A 219 -2.48 -9.09 -4.05
CA THR A 219 -3.49 -8.06 -4.28
C THR A 219 -4.52 -8.13 -3.17
N ILE A 220 -5.31 -7.07 -3.02
CA ILE A 220 -6.42 -7.01 -2.07
C ILE A 220 -7.69 -6.51 -2.79
N ASP A 221 -8.84 -6.70 -2.15
CA ASP A 221 -10.07 -6.03 -2.54
C ASP A 221 -10.03 -4.57 -2.06
N ILE A 222 -9.65 -3.66 -2.97
CA ILE A 222 -9.53 -2.22 -2.68
C ILE A 222 -10.88 -1.59 -2.34
N GLN A 223 -11.97 -2.09 -2.94
CA GLN A 223 -13.30 -1.58 -2.64
C GLN A 223 -13.70 -1.96 -1.21
N ALA A 224 -13.52 -3.21 -0.82
CA ALA A 224 -13.79 -3.66 0.54
C ALA A 224 -12.89 -2.96 1.58
N LEU A 225 -11.61 -2.73 1.24
CA LEU A 225 -10.71 -1.92 2.06
C LEU A 225 -11.31 -0.52 2.32
N LYS A 226 -11.75 0.16 1.26
CA LYS A 226 -12.33 1.50 1.38
C LYS A 226 -13.63 1.51 2.17
N GLU A 227 -14.56 0.60 1.87
CA GLU A 227 -15.86 0.54 2.55
C GLU A 227 -15.72 0.32 4.07
N ILE A 228 -14.83 -0.59 4.47
CA ILE A 228 -14.56 -0.86 5.88
C ILE A 228 -13.74 0.28 6.50
N GLY A 229 -12.80 0.85 5.76
CA GLY A 229 -12.05 2.05 6.16
C GLY A 229 -12.96 3.23 6.50
N ASP A 230 -13.89 3.56 5.60
CA ASP A 230 -14.87 4.63 5.81
C ASP A 230 -15.75 4.34 7.03
N SER A 231 -16.19 3.10 7.20
CA SER A 231 -16.98 2.68 8.36
C SER A 231 -16.22 2.86 9.68
N GLN A 232 -14.98 2.38 9.77
CA GLN A 232 -14.18 2.48 10.99
C GLN A 232 -13.78 3.92 11.31
N MET A 233 -13.45 4.74 10.31
CA MET A 233 -13.15 6.15 10.52
C MET A 233 -14.37 6.96 10.96
N LYS A 234 -15.57 6.65 10.44
CA LYS A 234 -16.83 7.26 10.90
C LYS A 234 -17.14 6.90 12.36
N LEU A 235 -16.87 5.66 12.77
CA LEU A 235 -17.00 5.26 14.18
C LEU A 235 -15.96 5.98 15.06
N LEU A 236 -14.71 6.06 14.60
CA LEU A 236 -13.64 6.75 15.31
C LEU A 236 -13.95 8.24 15.52
N GLN A 237 -14.35 8.97 14.47
CA GLN A 237 -14.69 10.39 14.63
C GLN A 237 -15.84 10.58 15.62
N THR A 238 -16.87 9.71 15.58
CA THR A 238 -17.98 9.80 16.54
C THR A 238 -17.51 9.54 17.96
N ALA A 239 -16.67 8.53 18.17
CA ALA A 239 -16.12 8.22 19.48
C ALA A 239 -15.17 9.32 20.02
N LEU A 240 -14.54 10.09 19.12
CA LEU A 240 -13.74 11.26 19.46
C LEU A 240 -14.57 12.55 19.62
N GLY A 241 -15.89 12.50 19.38
CA GLY A 241 -16.79 13.66 19.49
C GLY A 241 -16.65 14.68 18.35
N LEU A 242 -16.34 14.22 17.13
CA LEU A 242 -16.02 15.02 15.95
C LEU A 242 -17.09 15.01 14.84
#